data_AF-A0A3B1C888-F1
#
_entry.id   AF-A0A3B1C888-F1
#
_cell.length_a   1.000
_cell.length_b   1.000
_cell.length_c   1.000
_cell.angle_alpha   90.00
_cell.angle_beta   90.00
_cell.angle_gamma   90.00
#
_symmetry.space_group_name_H-M   'P 1'
#
loop_
_entity.id
_entity.type
_entity.pdbx_description
1 polymer ?
#
loop_
_entity_poly.entity_id
_entity_poly.type
_entity_poly.pdbx_seq_one_letter_code
_entity_poly.pdbx_strand_id
1 'polypeptide(L)'
;MFYSKLGILMVFFTLTFFDSTAETNLPLMPYPKEVKLGSGKFRLDKDFTLSVKNSDEKVFAYATRFLRRLDERTGLFFSQDFITAVNDSSDTQLEISFCKSEELKLGIDESYQLKITPGKIDLSAESNFGAMHGLETLLQLLMVDEDGYYFPAVEINDEPRFPWRGLLIDICRHFMPMDVLKRNIDGMAAVKMNVLHLHLSEDQGFRIESKVYPKLQELGSDGLYYTQTEMKEIIKYAGDRGIRIIPEFDVPGHTTSWFVGYPELASAPGPYQIERNWGVMDPTINPTKEETYEFLDNLFGEMTALFPDEYFHIGGDENNGKQWDANDSIQEFMKENNIKDNHDLQAYF
;
A
#
# COMPACT_ATOMS: atom_id res chain seq x y z
N MET A 1 90.64 21.88 16.97
CA MET A 1 89.58 22.41 16.06
C MET A 1 88.93 21.22 15.38
N PHE A 2 87.85 20.71 15.95
CA PHE A 2 87.12 19.55 15.43
C PHE A 2 85.97 20.06 14.54
N TYR A 3 85.93 19.58 13.29
CA TYR A 3 84.83 19.83 12.34
C TYR A 3 83.72 18.79 12.55
N SER A 4 82.51 19.23 12.87
CA SER A 4 81.31 18.40 12.91
C SER A 4 80.61 18.40 11.55
N LYS A 5 80.49 17.23 10.91
CA LYS A 5 79.63 17.01 9.74
C LYS A 5 78.18 16.85 10.20
N LEU A 6 77.30 17.73 9.73
CA LEU A 6 75.85 17.60 9.92
C LEU A 6 75.25 16.93 8.67
N GLY A 7 74.78 15.69 8.82
CA GLY A 7 74.08 14.96 7.76
C GLY A 7 72.60 15.35 7.74
N ILE A 8 72.09 15.77 6.57
CA ILE A 8 70.68 16.06 6.35
C ILE A 8 69.99 14.76 5.95
N LEU A 9 69.07 14.30 6.81
CA LEU A 9 68.20 13.15 6.57
C LEU A 9 66.95 13.63 5.81
N MET A 10 66.80 13.23 4.55
CA MET A 10 65.63 13.55 3.73
C MET A 10 64.56 12.48 3.95
N VAL A 11 63.49 12.83 4.66
CA VAL A 11 62.34 11.95 4.92
C VAL A 11 61.36 12.09 3.74
N PHE A 12 61.19 11.02 2.97
CA PHE A 12 60.14 10.92 1.95
C PHE A 12 58.79 10.68 2.64
N PHE A 13 57.91 11.68 2.62
CA PHE A 13 56.50 11.51 2.98
C PHE A 13 55.77 10.89 1.78
N THR A 14 55.40 9.62 1.88
CA THR A 14 54.43 8.99 0.97
C THR A 14 53.05 9.57 1.28
N LEU A 15 52.53 10.43 0.40
CA LEU A 15 51.12 10.81 0.40
C LEU A 15 50.30 9.59 0.00
N THR A 16 49.65 8.95 0.98
CA THR A 16 48.52 8.05 0.72
C THR A 16 47.34 8.92 0.30
N PHE A 17 47.00 8.90 -0.98
CA PHE A 17 45.70 9.39 -1.44
C PHE A 17 44.65 8.46 -0.82
N PHE A 18 43.89 8.98 0.14
CA PHE A 18 42.59 8.41 0.44
C PHE A 18 41.72 8.71 -0.77
N ASP A 19 41.37 7.69 -1.55
CA ASP A 19 40.23 7.78 -2.45
C ASP A 19 39.05 8.16 -1.56
N SER A 20 38.54 9.38 -1.72
CA SER A 20 37.20 9.67 -1.25
C SER A 20 36.31 8.76 -2.07
N THR A 21 35.77 7.70 -1.46
CA THR A 21 34.63 7.01 -2.03
C THR A 21 33.59 8.09 -2.25
N ALA A 22 33.40 8.51 -3.49
CA ALA A 22 32.28 9.35 -3.84
C ALA A 22 31.05 8.55 -3.43
N GLU A 23 30.42 8.91 -2.32
CA GLU A 23 29.07 8.49 -2.01
C GLU A 23 28.19 9.07 -3.11
N THR A 24 28.09 8.37 -4.24
CA THR A 24 27.08 8.67 -5.24
C THR A 24 25.76 8.20 -4.65
N ASN A 25 25.10 9.12 -3.97
CA ASN A 25 23.80 8.91 -3.35
C ASN A 25 22.79 8.63 -4.48
N LEU A 26 22.46 7.36 -4.72
CA LEU A 26 21.46 6.98 -5.71
C LEU A 26 20.08 7.51 -5.25
N PRO A 27 19.22 8.00 -6.16
CA PRO A 27 17.92 8.59 -5.82
C PRO A 27 16.87 7.50 -5.53
N LEU A 28 17.16 6.64 -4.54
CA LEU A 28 16.33 5.49 -4.18
C LEU A 28 15.48 5.78 -2.95
N MET A 29 14.20 5.44 -3.03
CA MET A 29 13.25 5.50 -1.92
C MET A 29 12.17 4.42 -2.07
N PRO A 30 12.03 3.50 -1.09
CA PRO A 30 12.89 3.31 0.08
C PRO A 30 14.34 2.97 -0.30
N TYR A 31 15.30 3.32 0.56
CA TYR A 31 16.71 2.96 0.31
C TYR A 31 16.89 1.45 0.51
N PRO A 32 17.48 0.71 -0.45
CA PRO A 32 17.61 -0.74 -0.36
C PRO A 32 18.50 -1.19 0.80
N LYS A 33 18.25 -2.41 1.28
CA LYS A 33 19.03 -3.02 2.37
C LYS A 33 20.53 -3.12 2.06
N GLU A 34 20.90 -3.54 0.85
CA GLU A 34 22.29 -3.62 0.40
C GLU A 34 22.42 -3.06 -1.03
N VAL A 35 23.41 -2.17 -1.22
CA VAL A 35 23.74 -1.57 -2.52
C VAL A 35 25.25 -1.63 -2.72
N LYS A 36 25.70 -2.18 -3.84
CA LYS A 36 27.09 -2.19 -4.29
C LYS A 36 27.19 -1.56 -5.67
N LEU A 37 27.81 -0.39 -5.74
CA LEU A 37 28.07 0.28 -7.01
C LEU A 37 29.12 -0.49 -7.82
N GLY A 38 28.82 -0.69 -9.09
CA GLY A 38 29.76 -1.23 -10.08
C GLY A 38 30.36 -0.12 -10.94
N SER A 39 31.22 -0.51 -11.86
CA SER A 39 31.80 0.40 -12.85
C SER A 39 31.04 0.33 -14.17
N GLY A 40 30.70 1.51 -14.72
CA GLY A 40 30.07 1.64 -16.03
C GLY A 40 28.57 1.98 -15.98
N LYS A 41 27.96 2.01 -17.17
CA LYS A 41 26.57 2.42 -17.40
C LYS A 41 25.93 1.46 -18.39
N PHE A 42 24.71 1.02 -18.11
CA PHE A 42 23.84 0.38 -19.08
C PHE A 42 23.11 1.48 -19.86
N ARG A 43 23.38 1.63 -21.16
CA ARG A 43 22.77 2.67 -22.00
C ARG A 43 21.41 2.21 -22.51
N LEU A 44 20.43 3.11 -22.47
CA LEU A 44 19.09 2.88 -23.02
C LEU A 44 18.98 3.51 -24.41
N ASP A 45 18.39 2.74 -25.32
CA ASP A 45 17.98 3.19 -26.64
C ASP A 45 16.62 2.56 -27.01
N LYS A 46 16.10 2.89 -28.19
CA LYS A 46 14.82 2.39 -28.71
C LYS A 46 14.76 0.85 -28.85
N ASP A 47 15.91 0.19 -28.88
CA ASP A 47 16.05 -1.27 -29.07
C ASP A 47 16.12 -2.02 -27.73
N PHE A 48 15.96 -1.32 -26.60
CA PHE A 48 15.78 -1.94 -25.29
C PHE A 48 14.57 -2.86 -25.27
N THR A 49 14.78 -4.10 -24.82
CA THR A 49 13.76 -5.11 -24.65
C THR A 49 13.89 -5.83 -23.32
N LEU A 50 12.78 -6.37 -22.83
CA LEU A 50 12.70 -7.15 -21.62
C LEU A 50 11.93 -8.46 -21.82
N SER A 51 12.25 -9.45 -20.98
CA SER A 51 11.58 -10.75 -20.89
C SER A 51 11.21 -11.09 -19.45
N VAL A 52 10.24 -11.99 -19.29
CA VAL A 52 9.87 -12.60 -18.01
C VAL A 52 9.88 -14.12 -18.19
N LYS A 53 10.78 -14.84 -17.49
CA LYS A 53 11.00 -16.29 -17.68
C LYS A 53 9.92 -17.20 -17.07
N ASN A 54 9.08 -16.66 -16.20
CA ASN A 54 8.02 -17.38 -15.52
C ASN A 54 6.67 -16.82 -16.01
N SER A 55 5.75 -17.70 -16.42
CA SER A 55 4.44 -17.27 -16.92
C SER A 55 3.52 -16.86 -15.77
N ASP A 56 3.47 -15.55 -15.47
CA ASP A 56 2.56 -14.94 -14.52
C ASP A 56 1.93 -13.67 -15.13
N GLU A 57 0.61 -13.68 -15.29
CA GLU A 57 -0.13 -12.57 -15.89
C GLU A 57 0.00 -11.25 -15.11
N LYS A 58 0.13 -11.30 -13.78
CA LYS A 58 0.32 -10.10 -12.94
C LYS A 58 1.69 -9.50 -13.22
N VAL A 59 2.74 -10.32 -13.32
CA VAL A 59 4.10 -9.83 -13.64
C VAL A 59 4.17 -9.31 -15.08
N PHE A 60 3.53 -9.97 -16.05
CA PHE A 60 3.42 -9.47 -17.42
C PHE A 60 2.76 -8.09 -17.48
N ALA A 61 1.63 -7.90 -16.78
CA ALA A 61 0.94 -6.63 -16.72
C ALA A 61 1.80 -5.55 -16.02
N TYR A 62 2.48 -5.89 -14.93
CA TYR A 62 3.34 -4.97 -14.20
C TYR A 62 4.59 -4.58 -15.00
N ALA A 63 5.22 -5.53 -15.70
CA ALA A 63 6.34 -5.28 -16.59
C ALA A 63 5.94 -4.41 -17.80
N THR A 64 4.73 -4.61 -18.33
CA THR A 64 4.14 -3.72 -19.34
C THR A 64 4.01 -2.30 -18.80
N ARG A 65 3.46 -2.13 -17.59
CA ARG A 65 3.35 -0.82 -16.93
C ARG A 65 4.72 -0.18 -16.67
N PHE A 66 5.71 -0.96 -16.24
CA PHE A 66 7.10 -0.51 -16.09
C PHE A 66 7.63 0.06 -17.42
N LEU A 67 7.48 -0.69 -18.51
CA LEU A 67 7.99 -0.28 -19.82
C LEU A 67 7.30 1.00 -20.31
N ARG A 68 5.98 1.11 -20.14
CA ARG A 68 5.23 2.34 -20.47
C ARG A 68 5.71 3.54 -19.66
N ARG A 69 5.91 3.39 -18.35
CA ARG A 69 6.46 4.46 -17.49
C ARG A 69 7.89 4.85 -17.86
N LEU A 70 8.71 3.88 -18.27
CA LEU A 70 10.06 4.16 -18.76
C LEU A 70 10.00 4.92 -20.09
N ASP A 71 9.11 4.53 -20.99
CA ASP A 71 8.91 5.19 -22.28
C ASP A 71 8.44 6.64 -22.11
N GLU A 72 7.44 6.87 -21.25
CA GLU A 72 6.94 8.21 -20.92
C GLU A 72 8.02 9.15 -20.34
N ARG A 73 8.99 8.61 -19.59
CA ARG A 73 10.09 9.38 -19.01
C ARG A 73 11.22 9.69 -19.98
N THR A 74 11.37 8.87 -21.03
CA THR A 74 12.55 8.89 -21.90
C THR A 74 12.23 9.32 -23.33
N GLY A 75 11.00 9.12 -23.80
CA GLY A 75 10.59 9.38 -25.18
C GLY A 75 11.33 8.53 -26.21
N LEU A 76 11.76 7.32 -25.84
CA LEU A 76 12.56 6.44 -26.71
C LEU A 76 11.72 5.60 -27.68
N PHE A 77 10.40 5.49 -27.45
CA PHE A 77 9.44 4.73 -28.25
C PHE A 77 9.86 3.26 -28.42
N PHE A 78 9.92 2.54 -27.30
CA PHE A 78 10.31 1.12 -27.28
C PHE A 78 9.39 0.25 -28.14
N SER A 79 9.97 -0.79 -28.75
CA SER A 79 9.27 -1.65 -29.72
C SER A 79 8.25 -2.63 -29.10
N GLN A 80 8.36 -2.95 -27.80
CA GLN A 80 7.45 -3.87 -27.12
C GLN A 80 6.23 -3.15 -26.56
N ASP A 81 5.04 -3.42 -27.10
CA ASP A 81 3.78 -2.84 -26.61
C ASP A 81 3.30 -3.49 -25.30
N PHE A 82 3.12 -4.80 -25.33
CA PHE A 82 2.72 -5.62 -24.20
C PHE A 82 3.76 -6.70 -23.95
N ILE A 83 4.04 -6.94 -22.67
CA ILE A 83 4.91 -8.02 -22.24
C ILE A 83 4.02 -9.25 -22.00
N THR A 84 4.38 -10.36 -22.63
CA THR A 84 3.66 -11.64 -22.54
C THR A 84 4.66 -12.79 -22.59
N ALA A 85 4.17 -14.03 -22.46
CA ALA A 85 5.01 -15.22 -22.59
C ALA A 85 5.74 -15.34 -23.94
N VAL A 86 5.27 -14.68 -25.00
CA VAL A 86 5.92 -14.68 -26.32
C VAL A 86 7.25 -13.90 -26.31
N ASN A 87 7.46 -13.05 -25.31
CA ASN A 87 8.67 -12.24 -25.17
C ASN A 87 9.81 -12.95 -24.42
N ASP A 88 9.64 -14.22 -24.03
CA ASP A 88 10.71 -15.00 -23.40
C ASP A 88 11.83 -15.29 -24.42
N SER A 89 12.93 -14.55 -24.29
CA SER A 89 14.11 -14.66 -25.15
C SER A 89 15.38 -14.39 -24.36
N SER A 90 16.40 -15.23 -24.59
CA SER A 90 17.73 -15.10 -23.98
C SER A 90 18.50 -13.85 -24.40
N ASP A 91 18.06 -13.20 -25.48
CA ASP A 91 18.76 -12.07 -26.10
C ASP A 91 18.21 -10.71 -25.63
N THR A 92 17.30 -10.71 -24.65
CA THR A 92 16.76 -9.48 -24.05
C THR A 92 17.75 -8.81 -23.10
N GLN A 93 17.71 -7.49 -23.05
CA GLN A 93 18.62 -6.73 -22.21
C GLN A 93 18.20 -6.70 -20.73
N LEU A 94 16.90 -6.78 -20.44
CA LEU A 94 16.36 -6.98 -19.10
C LEU A 94 15.70 -8.36 -19.00
N GLU A 95 16.23 -9.20 -18.12
CA GLU A 95 15.64 -10.51 -17.81
C GLU A 95 15.02 -10.47 -16.40
N ILE A 96 13.74 -10.81 -16.30
CA ILE A 96 13.00 -10.89 -15.03
C ILE A 96 12.68 -12.35 -14.74
N SER A 97 13.01 -12.81 -13.53
CA SER A 97 12.78 -14.19 -13.09
C SER A 97 12.34 -14.24 -11.63
N PHE A 98 11.55 -15.25 -11.27
CA PHE A 98 11.15 -15.48 -9.89
C PHE A 98 10.84 -16.95 -9.62
N CYS A 99 11.04 -17.40 -8.37
CA CYS A 99 10.87 -18.80 -8.01
C CYS A 99 9.39 -19.23 -7.96
N LYS A 100 8.51 -18.37 -7.41
CA LYS A 100 7.11 -18.69 -7.11
C LYS A 100 6.16 -17.61 -7.59
N SER A 101 5.05 -18.03 -8.20
CA SER A 101 3.87 -17.19 -8.36
C SER A 101 3.00 -17.39 -7.12
N GLU A 102 2.93 -16.37 -6.26
CA GLU A 102 2.15 -16.42 -5.03
C GLU A 102 0.87 -15.57 -5.12
N GLU A 103 -0.12 -15.93 -4.30
CA GLU A 103 -1.27 -15.07 -4.05
C GLU A 103 -0.95 -14.05 -2.95
N LEU A 104 -1.61 -12.89 -3.05
CA LEU A 104 -1.35 -11.76 -2.19
C LEU A 104 -1.88 -12.03 -0.77
N LYS A 105 -0.99 -12.02 0.22
CA LYS A 105 -1.30 -12.21 1.65
C LYS A 105 -0.20 -11.65 2.53
N LEU A 106 -0.40 -11.61 3.85
CA LEU A 106 0.68 -11.22 4.78
C LEU A 106 1.82 -12.25 4.75
N GLY A 107 3.06 -11.77 4.76
CA GLY A 107 4.24 -12.63 4.93
C GLY A 107 4.68 -13.38 3.67
N ILE A 108 4.18 -13.00 2.49
CA ILE A 108 4.81 -13.36 1.21
C ILE A 108 6.27 -12.91 1.19
N ASP A 109 7.12 -13.63 0.47
CA ASP A 109 8.51 -13.20 0.30
C ASP A 109 8.55 -12.05 -0.72
N GLU A 110 8.95 -10.85 -0.27
CA GLU A 110 9.00 -9.65 -1.10
C GLU A 110 10.46 -9.27 -1.47
N SER A 111 11.41 -10.17 -1.28
CA SER A 111 12.82 -9.95 -1.56
C SER A 111 13.13 -10.01 -3.05
N TYR A 112 14.16 -9.26 -3.47
CA TYR A 112 14.67 -9.29 -4.83
C TYR A 112 16.17 -8.98 -4.88
N GLN A 113 16.80 -9.41 -5.96
CA GLN A 113 18.14 -9.03 -6.36
C GLN A 113 18.09 -8.36 -7.74
N LEU A 114 18.65 -7.17 -7.85
CA LEU A 114 18.79 -6.42 -9.10
C LEU A 114 20.27 -6.25 -9.42
N LYS A 115 20.70 -6.74 -10.58
CA LYS A 115 22.07 -6.61 -11.07
C LYS A 115 22.08 -5.90 -12.42
N ILE A 116 22.82 -4.79 -12.47
CA ILE A 116 23.00 -3.99 -13.68
C ILE A 116 24.48 -3.99 -14.05
N THR A 117 24.76 -4.40 -15.28
CA THR A 117 26.09 -4.30 -15.91
C THR A 117 25.97 -3.46 -17.18
N PRO A 118 27.07 -3.01 -17.80
CA PRO A 118 26.99 -2.27 -19.06
C PRO A 118 26.29 -3.01 -20.21
N GLY A 119 26.19 -4.34 -20.16
CA GLY A 119 25.61 -5.16 -21.24
C GLY A 119 24.28 -5.84 -20.90
N LYS A 120 23.88 -5.93 -19.63
CA LYS A 120 22.67 -6.65 -19.22
C LYS A 120 22.14 -6.19 -17.86
N ILE A 121 20.83 -6.29 -17.69
CA ILE A 121 20.09 -6.17 -16.44
C ILE A 121 19.44 -7.52 -16.11
N ASP A 122 19.72 -8.03 -14.91
CA ASP A 122 19.09 -9.24 -14.39
C ASP A 122 18.32 -8.88 -13.10
N LEU A 123 17.03 -9.21 -13.06
CA LEU A 123 16.16 -9.07 -11.89
C LEU A 123 15.65 -10.46 -11.48
N SER A 124 16.04 -10.91 -10.29
CA SER A 124 15.59 -12.17 -9.70
C SER A 124 14.88 -11.92 -8.36
N ALA A 125 13.90 -12.75 -8.04
CA ALA A 125 13.14 -12.67 -6.80
C ALA A 125 12.67 -14.05 -6.34
N GLU A 126 12.28 -14.19 -5.06
CA GLU A 126 11.65 -15.42 -4.59
C GLU A 126 10.18 -15.49 -5.06
N SER A 127 9.47 -14.36 -5.07
CA SER A 127 8.08 -14.28 -5.54
C SER A 127 7.88 -13.30 -6.69
N ASN A 128 6.74 -13.41 -7.36
CA ASN A 128 6.22 -12.41 -8.30
C ASN A 128 6.19 -10.98 -7.71
N PHE A 129 5.89 -10.82 -6.41
CA PHE A 129 5.84 -9.50 -5.77
C PHE A 129 7.23 -8.89 -5.51
N GLY A 130 8.22 -9.71 -5.18
CA GLY A 130 9.62 -9.25 -5.12
C GLY A 130 10.10 -8.70 -6.47
N ALA A 131 9.75 -9.36 -7.57
CA ALA A 131 10.05 -8.87 -8.92
C ALA A 131 9.38 -7.52 -9.22
N MET A 132 8.12 -7.31 -8.79
CA MET A 132 7.46 -6.01 -8.93
C MET A 132 8.20 -4.89 -8.18
N HIS A 133 8.65 -5.17 -6.95
CA HIS A 133 9.44 -4.21 -6.17
C HIS A 133 10.78 -3.86 -6.84
N GLY A 134 11.44 -4.86 -7.43
CA GLY A 134 12.68 -4.66 -8.18
C GLY A 134 12.51 -3.78 -9.42
N LEU A 135 11.36 -3.88 -10.12
CA LEU A 135 11.03 -2.99 -11.23
C LEU A 135 10.84 -1.53 -10.79
N GLU A 136 10.26 -1.30 -9.61
CA GLU A 136 10.15 0.05 -9.06
C GLU A 136 11.52 0.62 -8.67
N THR A 137 12.43 -0.20 -8.13
CA THR A 137 13.83 0.20 -7.90
C THR A 137 14.53 0.54 -9.21
N LEU A 138 14.38 -0.30 -10.25
CA LEU A 138 14.98 -0.06 -11.55
C LEU A 138 14.51 1.28 -12.16
N LEU A 139 13.22 1.62 -12.05
CA LEU A 139 12.70 2.91 -12.52
C LEU A 139 13.30 4.11 -11.79
N GLN A 140 13.63 3.97 -10.50
CA GLN A 140 14.27 5.03 -9.73
C GLN A 140 15.75 5.22 -10.10
N LEU A 141 16.40 4.18 -10.62
CA LEU A 141 17.80 4.22 -11.07
C LEU A 141 18.01 4.92 -12.42
N LEU A 142 16.94 5.31 -13.12
CA LEU A 142 17.03 6.00 -14.40
C LEU A 142 17.78 7.33 -14.24
N MET A 143 18.90 7.45 -14.92
CA MET A 143 19.72 8.66 -14.97
C MET A 143 19.87 9.16 -16.42
N VAL A 144 20.35 10.39 -16.55
CA VAL A 144 20.62 11.04 -17.83
C VAL A 144 21.95 11.79 -17.77
N ASP A 145 22.71 11.73 -18.85
CA ASP A 145 23.89 12.56 -19.08
C ASP A 145 23.94 13.04 -20.55
N GLU A 146 25.09 13.53 -21.01
CA GLU A 146 25.28 14.03 -22.37
C GLU A 146 25.10 12.98 -23.48
N ASP A 147 25.27 11.69 -23.17
CA ASP A 147 25.07 10.59 -24.14
C ASP A 147 23.64 9.99 -24.07
N GLY A 148 22.76 10.54 -23.23
CA GLY A 148 21.37 10.12 -23.08
C GLY A 148 21.08 9.33 -21.80
N TYR A 149 20.02 8.52 -21.84
CA TYR A 149 19.50 7.81 -20.68
C TYR A 149 20.31 6.55 -20.35
N TYR A 150 20.47 6.27 -19.07
CA TYR A 150 21.22 5.10 -18.60
C TYR A 150 20.80 4.64 -17.22
N PHE A 151 21.16 3.40 -16.89
CA PHE A 151 21.19 2.89 -15.52
C PHE A 151 22.66 2.70 -15.07
N PRO A 152 23.02 3.05 -13.82
CA PRO A 152 24.37 2.80 -13.32
C PRO A 152 24.60 1.29 -13.16
N ALA A 153 25.83 0.83 -13.37
CA ALA A 153 26.20 -0.51 -12.95
C ALA A 153 26.07 -0.62 -11.43
N VAL A 154 25.27 -1.58 -10.94
CA VAL A 154 24.96 -1.74 -9.51
C VAL A 154 24.49 -3.16 -9.24
N GLU A 155 24.76 -3.64 -8.03
CA GLU A 155 24.14 -4.84 -7.47
C GLU A 155 23.36 -4.44 -6.21
N ILE A 156 22.08 -4.77 -6.17
CA ILE A 156 21.16 -4.47 -5.08
C ILE A 156 20.56 -5.78 -4.59
N ASN A 157 20.63 -6.02 -3.28
CA ASN A 157 19.88 -7.08 -2.59
C ASN A 157 18.95 -6.40 -1.59
N ASP A 158 17.65 -6.62 -1.72
CA ASP A 158 16.67 -5.87 -0.96
C ASP A 158 15.51 -6.74 -0.50
N GLU A 159 14.95 -6.38 0.64
CA GLU A 159 13.79 -7.00 1.27
C GLU A 159 13.14 -6.00 2.23
N PRO A 160 11.82 -6.05 2.45
CA PRO A 160 11.18 -5.14 3.39
C PRO A 160 11.53 -5.52 4.83
N ARG A 161 11.82 -4.51 5.65
CA ARG A 161 11.97 -4.70 7.11
C ARG A 161 10.68 -5.17 7.79
N PHE A 162 9.53 -4.69 7.32
CA PHE A 162 8.22 -4.98 7.89
C PHE A 162 7.27 -5.51 6.82
N PRO A 163 6.49 -6.57 7.11
CA PRO A 163 5.56 -7.17 6.16
C PRO A 163 4.27 -6.33 5.98
N TRP A 164 3.99 -5.37 6.87
CA TRP A 164 2.86 -4.47 6.80
C TRP A 164 3.33 -3.03 6.59
N ARG A 165 3.06 -2.44 5.41
CA ARG A 165 3.47 -1.09 5.04
C ARG A 165 2.26 -0.34 4.51
N GLY A 166 1.53 0.28 5.44
CA GLY A 166 0.15 0.71 5.24
C GLY A 166 -0.05 2.19 4.99
N LEU A 167 -1.03 2.53 4.15
CA LEU A 167 -1.64 3.85 4.02
C LEU A 167 -3.12 3.74 4.39
N LEU A 168 -3.59 4.56 5.32
CA LEU A 168 -5.02 4.74 5.58
C LEU A 168 -5.55 5.88 4.71
N ILE A 169 -6.64 5.66 3.98
CA ILE A 169 -7.38 6.69 3.27
C ILE A 169 -8.79 6.78 3.85
N ASP A 170 -9.09 7.95 4.43
CA ASP A 170 -10.43 8.34 4.84
C ASP A 170 -11.21 8.89 3.66
N ILE A 171 -12.24 8.14 3.26
CA ILE A 171 -13.17 8.47 2.19
C ILE A 171 -14.55 8.87 2.73
N CYS A 172 -14.73 8.84 4.05
CA CYS A 172 -15.98 9.12 4.74
C CYS A 172 -16.17 10.62 4.94
N ARG A 173 -15.14 11.29 5.49
CA ARG A 173 -15.16 12.73 5.76
C ARG A 173 -15.28 13.53 4.46
N HIS A 174 -14.51 13.13 3.45
CA HIS A 174 -14.59 13.65 2.08
C HIS A 174 -14.49 12.51 1.08
N PHE A 175 -15.54 12.30 0.31
CA PHE A 175 -15.55 11.25 -0.72
C PHE A 175 -14.48 11.51 -1.78
N MET A 176 -13.74 10.46 -2.11
CA MET A 176 -12.73 10.47 -3.17
C MET A 176 -13.24 9.67 -4.37
N PRO A 177 -13.20 10.21 -5.60
CA PRO A 177 -13.50 9.42 -6.79
C PRO A 177 -12.51 8.26 -7.01
N MET A 178 -12.90 7.24 -7.79
CA MET A 178 -12.08 6.05 -8.04
C MET A 178 -10.69 6.35 -8.61
N ASP A 179 -10.54 7.38 -9.46
CA ASP A 179 -9.23 7.78 -10.00
C ASP A 179 -8.27 8.26 -8.91
N VAL A 180 -8.79 8.82 -7.82
CA VAL A 180 -8.01 9.22 -6.64
C VAL A 180 -7.44 8.00 -5.94
N LEU A 181 -8.24 6.97 -5.72
CA LEU A 181 -7.76 5.71 -5.13
C LEU A 181 -6.73 5.06 -6.05
N LYS A 182 -7.03 4.93 -7.35
CA LYS A 182 -6.12 4.31 -8.33
C LYS A 182 -4.75 4.99 -8.38
N ARG A 183 -4.71 6.34 -8.46
CA ARG A 183 -3.42 7.05 -8.48
C ARG A 183 -2.65 6.95 -7.15
N ASN A 184 -3.34 6.83 -6.01
CA ASN A 184 -2.69 6.59 -4.73
C ASN A 184 -2.12 5.17 -4.66
N ILE A 185 -2.85 4.16 -5.14
CA ILE A 185 -2.35 2.78 -5.26
C ILE A 185 -1.12 2.72 -6.16
N ASP A 186 -1.10 3.45 -7.29
CA ASP A 186 0.09 3.60 -8.12
C ASP A 186 1.27 4.22 -7.35
N GLY A 187 1.01 5.25 -6.55
CA GLY A 187 2.01 5.90 -5.70
C GLY A 187 2.55 4.97 -4.61
N MET A 188 1.66 4.24 -3.92
CA MET A 188 2.00 3.23 -2.92
C MET A 188 2.92 2.15 -3.51
N ALA A 189 2.58 1.62 -4.68
CA ALA A 189 3.39 0.62 -5.37
C ALA A 189 4.79 1.18 -5.71
N ALA A 190 4.87 2.42 -6.19
CA ALA A 190 6.13 3.08 -6.51
C ALA A 190 7.08 3.25 -5.31
N VAL A 191 6.54 3.28 -4.09
CA VAL A 191 7.31 3.32 -2.82
C VAL A 191 7.24 2.00 -2.03
N LYS A 192 6.83 0.91 -2.70
CA LYS A 192 6.79 -0.46 -2.16
C LYS A 192 5.88 -0.65 -0.94
N MET A 193 4.87 0.19 -0.75
CA MET A 193 3.80 -0.03 0.25
C MET A 193 2.86 -1.14 -0.25
N ASN A 194 2.30 -1.93 0.66
CA ASN A 194 1.55 -3.14 0.31
C ASN A 194 0.20 -3.29 1.03
N VAL A 195 -0.20 -2.31 1.84
CA VAL A 195 -1.51 -2.32 2.50
C VAL A 195 -2.22 -0.98 2.32
N LEU A 196 -3.41 -1.00 1.73
CA LEU A 196 -4.34 0.11 1.69
C LEU A 196 -5.44 -0.15 2.72
N HIS A 197 -5.45 0.64 3.78
CA HIS A 197 -6.53 0.64 4.76
C HIS A 197 -7.59 1.66 4.30
N LEU A 198 -8.79 1.18 3.98
CA LEU A 198 -9.92 2.02 3.56
C LEU A 198 -10.91 2.20 4.69
N HIS A 199 -10.96 3.40 5.25
CA HIS A 199 -11.97 3.81 6.23
C HIS A 199 -13.27 4.11 5.49
N LEU A 200 -14.24 3.18 5.54
CA LEU A 200 -15.42 3.11 4.64
C LEU A 200 -16.73 3.56 5.28
N SER A 201 -16.79 3.71 6.59
CA SER A 201 -17.94 4.27 7.29
C SER A 201 -17.55 5.20 8.43
N GLU A 202 -18.28 6.31 8.58
CA GLU A 202 -18.12 7.26 9.68
C GLU A 202 -19.43 8.06 9.88
N ASP A 203 -19.54 8.89 10.92
CA ASP A 203 -20.61 9.87 11.13
C ASP A 203 -20.95 10.73 9.90
N GLN A 204 -19.94 11.18 9.13
CA GLN A 204 -20.17 12.01 7.93
C GLN A 204 -20.43 11.21 6.65
N GLY A 205 -20.38 9.87 6.69
CA GLY A 205 -20.99 9.07 5.64
C GLY A 205 -20.62 7.60 5.57
N PHE A 206 -21.50 6.82 4.95
CA PHE A 206 -21.31 5.41 4.60
C PHE A 206 -20.98 5.27 3.12
N ARG A 207 -19.78 4.76 2.79
CA ARG A 207 -19.17 4.96 1.46
C ARG A 207 -19.18 3.75 0.55
N ILE A 208 -19.91 2.70 0.90
CA ILE A 208 -19.99 1.49 0.09
C ILE A 208 -21.41 0.96 -0.01
N GLU A 209 -21.76 0.36 -1.14
CA GLU A 209 -23.05 -0.28 -1.35
C GLU A 209 -23.20 -1.54 -0.49
N SER A 210 -24.20 -1.54 0.39
CA SER A 210 -24.76 -2.78 0.95
C SER A 210 -26.01 -3.18 0.16
N LYS A 211 -26.09 -4.44 -0.26
CA LYS A 211 -27.30 -5.00 -0.88
C LYS A 211 -28.28 -5.50 0.17
N VAL A 212 -27.79 -5.93 1.33
CA VAL A 212 -28.67 -6.37 2.42
C VAL A 212 -29.29 -5.18 3.16
N TYR A 213 -28.56 -4.06 3.29
CA TYR A 213 -29.01 -2.85 3.98
C TYR A 213 -28.86 -1.58 3.14
N PRO A 214 -29.64 -1.44 2.05
CA PRO A 214 -29.45 -0.36 1.08
C PRO A 214 -29.63 1.05 1.65
N LYS A 215 -30.36 1.21 2.76
CA LYS A 215 -30.55 2.53 3.38
C LYS A 215 -29.25 3.11 3.97
N LEU A 216 -28.22 2.29 4.20
CA LEU A 216 -26.91 2.75 4.66
C LEU A 216 -26.32 3.73 3.65
N GLN A 217 -26.23 3.34 2.38
CA GLN A 217 -25.77 4.22 1.32
C GLN A 217 -26.87 5.13 0.75
N GLU A 218 -28.13 4.70 0.66
CA GLU A 218 -29.19 5.54 0.06
C GLU A 218 -29.46 6.82 0.88
N LEU A 219 -29.34 6.73 2.22
CA LEU A 219 -29.64 7.84 3.13
C LEU A 219 -28.40 8.35 3.88
N GLY A 220 -27.39 7.52 4.10
CA GLY A 220 -26.18 7.85 4.86
C GLY A 220 -24.98 8.31 4.02
N SER A 221 -25.11 8.52 2.70
CA SER A 221 -23.96 8.84 1.83
C SER A 221 -24.05 10.15 1.04
N ASP A 222 -25.19 10.83 1.03
CA ASP A 222 -25.49 11.92 0.06
C ASP A 222 -25.36 11.50 -1.42
N GLY A 223 -25.48 10.20 -1.72
CA GLY A 223 -25.26 9.65 -3.06
C GLY A 223 -23.78 9.52 -3.43
N LEU A 224 -22.86 9.71 -2.48
CA LEU A 224 -21.42 9.58 -2.67
C LEU A 224 -20.92 8.28 -2.00
N TYR A 225 -20.92 7.20 -2.77
CA TYR A 225 -20.49 5.87 -2.36
C TYR A 225 -19.95 5.08 -3.55
N TYR A 226 -19.22 3.99 -3.27
CA TYR A 226 -18.83 3.02 -4.28
C TYR A 226 -19.83 1.87 -4.35
N THR A 227 -20.24 1.49 -5.55
CA THR A 227 -20.91 0.21 -5.77
C THR A 227 -19.95 -0.95 -5.47
N GLN A 228 -20.49 -2.14 -5.20
CA GLN A 228 -19.64 -3.31 -5.01
C GLN A 228 -18.84 -3.67 -6.28
N THR A 229 -19.37 -3.35 -7.46
CA THR A 229 -18.67 -3.55 -8.74
C THR A 229 -17.44 -2.64 -8.84
N GLU A 230 -17.61 -1.36 -8.52
CA GLU A 230 -16.49 -0.40 -8.48
C GLU A 230 -15.46 -0.80 -7.42
N MET A 231 -15.90 -1.24 -6.23
CA MET A 231 -14.98 -1.69 -5.20
C MET A 231 -14.19 -2.95 -5.62
N LYS A 232 -14.84 -3.93 -6.28
CA LYS A 232 -14.13 -5.08 -6.87
C LYS A 232 -13.07 -4.66 -7.90
N GLU A 233 -13.35 -3.62 -8.67
CA GLU A 233 -12.37 -3.06 -9.60
C GLU A 233 -11.17 -2.45 -8.85
N ILE A 234 -11.40 -1.71 -7.77
CA ILE A 234 -10.33 -1.15 -6.92
C ILE A 234 -9.51 -2.26 -6.26
N ILE A 235 -10.17 -3.30 -5.70
CA ILE A 235 -9.50 -4.47 -5.11
C ILE A 235 -8.62 -5.15 -6.14
N LYS A 236 -9.13 -5.41 -7.35
CA LYS A 236 -8.34 -5.98 -8.44
C LYS A 236 -7.16 -5.07 -8.79
N TYR A 237 -7.40 -3.78 -8.97
CA TYR A 237 -6.38 -2.81 -9.36
C TYR A 237 -5.24 -2.71 -8.34
N ALA A 238 -5.57 -2.80 -7.05
CA ALA A 238 -4.61 -2.89 -5.95
C ALA A 238 -3.86 -4.23 -5.95
N GLY A 239 -4.58 -5.35 -6.11
CA GLY A 239 -4.00 -6.68 -6.18
C GLY A 239 -3.01 -6.85 -7.35
N ASP A 240 -3.32 -6.26 -8.51
CA ASP A 240 -2.43 -6.21 -9.68
C ASP A 240 -1.12 -5.43 -9.39
N ARG A 241 -1.05 -4.72 -8.26
CA ARG A 241 0.13 -3.97 -7.78
C ARG A 241 0.71 -4.50 -6.48
N GLY A 242 0.27 -5.66 -6.01
CA GLY A 242 0.71 -6.25 -4.75
C GLY A 242 0.24 -5.48 -3.52
N ILE A 243 -0.88 -4.76 -3.61
CA ILE A 243 -1.45 -4.00 -2.50
C ILE A 243 -2.74 -4.68 -2.01
N ARG A 244 -2.73 -5.05 -0.74
CA ARG A 244 -3.88 -5.60 -0.02
C ARG A 244 -4.82 -4.47 0.37
N ILE A 245 -6.12 -4.74 0.39
CA ILE A 245 -7.12 -3.77 0.87
C ILE A 245 -7.73 -4.29 2.16
N ILE A 246 -7.58 -3.52 3.23
CA ILE A 246 -8.22 -3.77 4.52
C ILE A 246 -9.40 -2.81 4.64
N PRO A 247 -10.65 -3.31 4.62
CA PRO A 247 -11.79 -2.46 4.85
C PRO A 247 -11.93 -2.13 6.34
N GLU A 248 -12.42 -0.95 6.64
CA GLU A 248 -12.82 -0.54 7.98
C GLU A 248 -14.26 -0.08 8.02
N PHE A 249 -15.01 -0.69 8.94
CA PHE A 249 -16.34 -0.26 9.34
C PHE A 249 -16.30 0.02 10.84
N ASP A 250 -16.14 1.28 11.18
CA ASP A 250 -15.92 1.73 12.54
C ASP A 250 -17.19 1.61 13.39
N VAL A 251 -17.10 0.84 14.47
CA VAL A 251 -18.18 0.55 15.43
C VAL A 251 -17.60 0.41 16.84
N PRO A 252 -18.36 0.72 17.91
CA PRO A 252 -19.75 1.19 17.92
C PRO A 252 -19.89 2.71 17.79
N GLY A 253 -18.81 3.48 17.98
CA GLY A 253 -18.75 4.92 17.72
C GLY A 253 -18.82 5.23 16.23
N HIS A 254 -18.70 6.50 15.85
CA HIS A 254 -18.57 6.93 14.44
C HIS A 254 -19.66 6.39 13.49
N THR A 255 -20.87 6.20 13.98
CA THR A 255 -21.96 5.48 13.27
C THR A 255 -23.17 6.35 12.95
N THR A 256 -23.09 7.68 13.13
CA THR A 256 -24.25 8.57 12.93
C THR A 256 -24.87 8.44 11.52
N SER A 257 -24.05 8.23 10.47
CA SER A 257 -24.55 8.06 9.11
C SER A 257 -25.41 6.79 8.93
N TRP A 258 -25.21 5.76 9.74
CA TRP A 258 -25.97 4.51 9.70
C TRP A 258 -27.39 4.73 10.23
N PHE A 259 -27.49 5.52 11.30
CA PHE A 259 -28.75 5.80 11.99
C PHE A 259 -29.73 6.65 11.20
N VAL A 260 -29.27 7.30 10.12
CA VAL A 260 -30.16 8.00 9.18
C VAL A 260 -31.13 7.01 8.51
N GLY A 261 -30.63 5.83 8.15
CA GLY A 261 -31.43 4.77 7.53
C GLY A 261 -31.99 3.74 8.51
N TYR A 262 -31.27 3.50 9.61
CA TYR A 262 -31.55 2.48 10.63
C TYR A 262 -31.45 3.06 12.04
N PRO A 263 -32.31 4.03 12.42
CA PRO A 263 -32.26 4.69 13.73
C PRO A 263 -32.46 3.74 14.92
N GLU A 264 -33.06 2.56 14.69
CA GLU A 264 -33.26 1.51 15.68
C GLU A 264 -31.95 0.94 16.25
N LEU A 265 -30.84 1.05 15.54
CA LEU A 265 -29.50 0.61 15.99
C LEU A 265 -28.91 1.52 17.07
N ALA A 266 -29.38 2.76 17.18
CA ALA A 266 -28.76 3.76 18.05
C ALA A 266 -29.08 3.56 19.55
N SER A 267 -28.20 4.10 20.38
CA SER A 267 -28.35 4.15 21.84
C SER A 267 -29.30 5.24 22.34
N ALA A 268 -29.69 6.20 21.50
CA ALA A 268 -30.66 7.24 21.82
C ALA A 268 -31.73 7.39 20.72
N PRO A 269 -32.89 8.00 21.00
CA PRO A 269 -33.87 8.34 19.96
C PRO A 269 -33.32 9.36 18.96
N GLY A 270 -33.68 9.20 17.68
CA GLY A 270 -33.41 10.20 16.63
C GLY A 270 -34.34 11.42 16.70
N PRO A 271 -34.49 12.17 15.59
CA PRO A 271 -34.00 11.87 14.24
C PRO A 271 -32.49 12.07 14.08
N TYR A 272 -31.90 11.31 13.16
CA TYR A 272 -30.49 11.42 12.78
C TYR A 272 -30.33 12.05 11.39
N GLN A 273 -29.21 12.74 11.20
CA GLN A 273 -28.78 13.28 9.92
C GLN A 273 -27.29 13.00 9.78
N ILE A 274 -26.79 12.96 8.54
CA ILE A 274 -25.35 12.86 8.29
C ILE A 274 -24.67 14.07 8.95
N GLU A 275 -23.60 13.81 9.70
CA GLU A 275 -22.87 14.86 10.38
C GLU A 275 -22.16 15.77 9.39
N ARG A 276 -22.16 17.07 9.70
CA ARG A 276 -21.56 18.12 8.84
C ARG A 276 -20.34 18.78 9.48
N ASN A 277 -20.05 18.42 10.72
CA ASN A 277 -18.90 18.90 11.46
C ASN A 277 -17.99 17.74 11.83
N TRP A 278 -16.76 18.09 12.21
CA TRP A 278 -15.76 17.16 12.71
C TRP A 278 -15.84 17.04 14.24
N GLY A 279 -15.31 15.95 14.76
CA GLY A 279 -15.14 15.72 16.19
C GLY A 279 -15.77 14.41 16.63
N VAL A 280 -15.74 14.20 17.95
CA VAL A 280 -16.31 13.02 18.58
C VAL A 280 -17.81 13.24 18.80
N MET A 281 -18.62 12.41 18.18
CA MET A 281 -20.08 12.51 18.25
C MET A 281 -20.62 11.64 19.39
N ASP A 282 -21.75 12.06 19.97
CA ASP A 282 -22.43 11.33 21.03
C ASP A 282 -23.21 10.08 20.53
N PRO A 283 -23.79 10.04 19.31
CA PRO A 283 -24.42 8.84 18.76
C PRO A 283 -23.48 7.63 18.70
N THR A 284 -23.96 6.51 19.20
CA THR A 284 -23.24 5.22 19.20
C THR A 284 -24.24 4.07 19.10
N ILE A 285 -23.80 2.96 18.52
CA ILE A 285 -24.60 1.73 18.41
C ILE A 285 -25.01 1.26 19.80
N ASN A 286 -26.21 0.70 19.92
CA ASN A 286 -26.71 0.07 21.13
C ASN A 286 -26.26 -1.41 21.18
N PRO A 287 -25.33 -1.79 22.07
CA PRO A 287 -24.77 -3.14 22.13
C PRO A 287 -25.67 -4.13 22.88
N THR A 288 -26.81 -3.70 23.42
CA THR A 288 -27.66 -4.55 24.28
C THR A 288 -28.89 -5.10 23.56
N LYS A 289 -28.96 -4.92 22.24
CA LYS A 289 -30.04 -5.40 21.38
C LYS A 289 -29.53 -6.54 20.50
N GLU A 290 -30.21 -7.67 20.52
CA GLU A 290 -29.87 -8.81 19.65
C GLU A 290 -29.96 -8.45 18.16
N GLU A 291 -30.89 -7.57 17.81
CA GLU A 291 -31.05 -7.08 16.43
C GLU A 291 -29.83 -6.30 15.93
N THR A 292 -29.04 -5.70 16.83
CA THR A 292 -27.76 -5.07 16.47
C THR A 292 -26.78 -6.10 15.95
N TYR A 293 -26.66 -7.26 16.62
CA TYR A 293 -25.74 -8.31 16.21
C TYR A 293 -26.22 -9.01 14.94
N GLU A 294 -27.53 -9.25 14.78
CA GLU A 294 -28.07 -9.76 13.51
C GLU A 294 -27.81 -8.78 12.35
N PHE A 295 -27.90 -7.48 12.61
CA PHE A 295 -27.55 -6.45 11.62
C PHE A 295 -26.07 -6.55 11.21
N LEU A 296 -25.17 -6.57 12.19
CA LEU A 296 -23.72 -6.60 11.96
C LEU A 296 -23.27 -7.92 11.32
N ASP A 297 -23.81 -9.06 11.73
CA ASP A 297 -23.51 -10.37 11.12
C ASP A 297 -23.84 -10.38 9.63
N ASN A 298 -25.01 -9.85 9.26
CA ASN A 298 -25.42 -9.77 7.86
C ASN A 298 -24.57 -8.77 7.07
N LEU A 299 -24.28 -7.59 7.64
CA LEU A 299 -23.49 -6.56 6.97
C LEU A 299 -22.03 -6.99 6.81
N PHE A 300 -21.38 -7.44 7.89
CA PHE A 300 -19.99 -7.90 7.86
C PHE A 300 -19.85 -9.19 7.08
N GLY A 301 -20.84 -10.08 7.08
CA GLY A 301 -20.89 -11.24 6.18
C GLY A 301 -20.87 -10.83 4.70
N GLU A 302 -21.61 -9.79 4.32
CA GLU A 302 -21.56 -9.23 2.97
C GLU A 302 -20.19 -8.60 2.66
N MET A 303 -19.65 -7.78 3.58
CA MET A 303 -18.42 -7.04 3.34
C MET A 303 -17.19 -7.94 3.33
N THR A 304 -17.09 -8.93 4.21
CA THR A 304 -16.01 -9.93 4.20
C THR A 304 -16.03 -10.81 2.95
N ALA A 305 -17.21 -11.06 2.36
CA ALA A 305 -17.29 -11.74 1.06
C ALA A 305 -16.83 -10.84 -0.11
N LEU A 306 -16.90 -9.52 0.05
CA LEU A 306 -16.44 -8.53 -0.94
C LEU A 306 -14.92 -8.30 -0.86
N PHE A 307 -14.38 -8.22 0.36
CA PHE A 307 -12.96 -7.98 0.64
C PHE A 307 -12.27 -9.28 1.04
N PRO A 308 -11.48 -9.91 0.15
CA PRO A 308 -10.96 -11.27 0.35
C PRO A 308 -9.76 -11.36 1.32
N ASP A 309 -9.39 -10.26 1.97
CA ASP A 309 -8.25 -10.24 2.88
C ASP A 309 -8.57 -10.93 4.21
N GLU A 310 -7.57 -11.52 4.86
CA GLU A 310 -7.72 -12.19 6.16
C GLU A 310 -8.00 -11.21 7.31
N TYR A 311 -7.77 -9.91 7.09
CA TYR A 311 -7.97 -8.86 8.07
C TYR A 311 -9.16 -7.97 7.71
N PHE A 312 -9.96 -7.67 8.72
CA PHE A 312 -11.10 -6.75 8.67
C PHE A 312 -10.99 -5.82 9.87
N HIS A 313 -11.06 -4.51 9.64
CA HIS A 313 -10.94 -3.53 10.73
C HIS A 313 -12.33 -3.10 11.20
N ILE A 314 -12.55 -3.14 12.50
CA ILE A 314 -13.85 -2.78 13.11
C ILE A 314 -13.84 -1.39 13.76
N GLY A 315 -12.73 -0.65 13.64
CA GLY A 315 -12.52 0.62 14.32
C GLY A 315 -12.50 0.45 15.84
N GLY A 316 -13.44 1.08 16.51
CA GLY A 316 -13.60 1.02 17.97
C GLY A 316 -13.02 2.23 18.70
N ASP A 317 -12.75 3.31 17.99
CA ASP A 317 -12.29 4.54 18.58
C ASP A 317 -13.42 5.47 19.03
N GLU A 318 -13.03 6.37 19.94
CA GLU A 318 -13.77 7.55 20.40
C GLU A 318 -15.26 7.40 20.81
N ASN A 319 -15.73 6.21 21.19
CA ASN A 319 -17.01 6.11 21.90
C ASN A 319 -16.93 6.82 23.27
N ASN A 320 -17.54 7.99 23.36
CA ASN A 320 -17.48 8.83 24.57
C ASN A 320 -18.42 8.37 25.70
N GLY A 321 -19.25 7.34 25.46
CA GLY A 321 -20.09 6.70 26.46
C GLY A 321 -21.34 7.47 26.89
N LYS A 322 -21.53 8.73 26.50
CA LYS A 322 -22.62 9.56 27.04
C LYS A 322 -24.02 9.00 26.77
N GLN A 323 -24.25 8.46 25.57
CA GLN A 323 -25.54 7.86 25.24
C GLN A 323 -25.74 6.49 25.89
N TRP A 324 -24.67 5.74 26.16
CA TRP A 324 -24.75 4.51 26.96
C TRP A 324 -25.06 4.83 28.42
N ASP A 325 -24.40 5.84 28.99
CA ASP A 325 -24.63 6.31 30.36
C ASP A 325 -26.06 6.83 30.57
N ALA A 326 -26.63 7.49 29.56
CA ALA A 326 -27.97 8.07 29.61
C ALA A 326 -29.10 7.07 29.27
N ASN A 327 -28.77 5.85 28.82
CA ASN A 327 -29.76 4.85 28.42
C ASN A 327 -30.01 3.83 29.54
N ASP A 328 -31.19 3.90 30.15
CA ASP A 328 -31.58 3.04 31.27
C ASP A 328 -31.49 1.53 30.96
N SER A 329 -31.85 1.09 29.74
CA SER A 329 -31.78 -0.34 29.39
C SER A 329 -30.34 -0.82 29.24
N ILE A 330 -29.44 0.05 28.76
CA ILE A 330 -28.00 -0.26 28.69
C ILE A 330 -27.41 -0.36 30.10
N GLN A 331 -27.76 0.57 30.98
CA GLN A 331 -27.34 0.56 32.38
C GLN A 331 -27.87 -0.65 33.15
N GLU A 332 -29.08 -1.12 32.84
CA GLU A 332 -29.66 -2.36 33.39
C GLU A 332 -28.89 -3.58 32.89
N PHE A 333 -28.67 -3.68 31.57
CA PHE A 333 -27.89 -4.77 30.96
C PHE A 333 -26.48 -4.89 31.56
N MET A 334 -25.77 -3.76 31.75
CA MET A 334 -24.44 -3.76 32.35
C MET A 334 -24.47 -4.32 33.79
N LYS A 335 -25.47 -3.93 34.60
CA LYS A 335 -25.64 -4.44 35.97
C LYS A 335 -25.93 -5.94 35.99
N GLU A 336 -26.83 -6.41 35.13
CA GLU A 336 -27.21 -7.82 35.04
C GLU A 336 -26.02 -8.70 34.61
N ASN A 337 -25.17 -8.19 33.72
CA ASN A 337 -24.02 -8.92 33.18
C ASN A 337 -22.70 -8.65 33.92
N ASN A 338 -22.71 -7.89 35.02
CA ASN A 338 -21.53 -7.50 35.80
C ASN A 338 -20.45 -6.76 34.98
N ILE A 339 -20.87 -5.96 34.01
CA ILE A 339 -19.99 -5.10 33.19
C ILE A 339 -19.75 -3.80 33.96
N LYS A 340 -18.48 -3.42 34.14
CA LYS A 340 -18.09 -2.37 35.10
C LYS A 340 -18.17 -0.97 34.54
N ASP A 341 -17.82 -0.80 33.28
CA ASP A 341 -17.74 0.49 32.60
C ASP A 341 -17.95 0.34 31.09
N ASN A 342 -17.96 1.47 30.39
CA ASN A 342 -18.19 1.50 28.94
C ASN A 342 -17.08 0.82 28.14
N HIS A 343 -15.84 0.75 28.63
CA HIS A 343 -14.79 0.02 27.93
C HIS A 343 -15.00 -1.49 28.02
N ASP A 344 -15.40 -2.00 29.19
CA ASP A 344 -15.80 -3.40 29.37
C ASP A 344 -17.05 -3.73 28.51
N LEU A 345 -18.01 -2.80 28.39
CA LEU A 345 -19.18 -2.98 27.51
C LEU A 345 -18.79 -3.01 26.03
N GLN A 346 -17.88 -2.12 25.61
CA GLN A 346 -17.39 -2.09 24.24
C GLN A 346 -16.52 -3.30 23.89
N ALA A 347 -15.80 -3.88 24.86
CA ALA A 347 -15.06 -5.12 24.64
C ALA A 347 -15.96 -6.37 24.59
N TYR A 348 -17.15 -6.28 25.19
CA TYR A 348 -18.19 -7.30 25.08
C TYR A 348 -18.90 -7.26 23.72
N PHE A 349 -19.19 -6.05 23.23
CA PHE A 349 -19.69 -5.78 21.90
C PHE A 349 -18.70 -6.22 20.83
#